data_AF-A0A2T2N121-F1
#
_entry.id   AF-A0A2T2N121-F1
#
_cell.length_a   1.000
_cell.length_b   1.000
_cell.length_c   1.000
_cell.angle_alpha   90.00
_cell.angle_beta   90.00
_cell.angle_gamma   90.00
#
_symmetry.space_group_name_H-M   'P 1'
#
loop_
_entity.id
_entity.type
_entity.pdbx_description
1 polymer ?
#
loop_
_entity_poly.entity_id
_entity_poly.type
_entity_poly.pdbx_seq_one_letter_code
_entity_poly.pdbx_strand_id
1 'polypeptide(L)'
;MAHPSLYSPLENRRDFRLMRIKPTNGTDIEIEFEVYRLDSDVKFTALSYVWGDPKVQNQIVCNGRNVPITSNLWEVLLQLKHQGCSGLIWADAICINQQDNIEKGIQVNMMRSIYSRAATVIFWLGKEQRYDKDAVRLMNTFFSNNRDHIDLEPFRASSL
;
A
#
# COMPACT_ATOMS: atom_id res chain seq x y z
N MET A 1 -15.08 -22.42 -17.62
CA MET A 1 -15.10 -20.95 -17.80
C MET A 1 -13.76 -20.43 -17.30
N ALA A 2 -12.96 -19.78 -18.15
CA ALA A 2 -11.67 -19.24 -17.73
C ALA A 2 -11.92 -18.14 -16.70
N HIS A 3 -11.52 -18.36 -15.45
CA HIS A 3 -11.59 -17.29 -14.47
C HIS A 3 -10.60 -16.19 -14.88
N PRO A 4 -11.01 -14.91 -15.01
CA PRO A 4 -10.12 -13.83 -15.42
C PRO A 4 -8.93 -13.73 -14.45
N SER A 5 -7.70 -13.67 -14.96
CA SER A 5 -6.48 -13.59 -14.13
C SER A 5 -6.61 -12.48 -13.09
N LEU A 6 -6.06 -12.70 -11.88
CA LEU A 6 -6.05 -11.68 -10.81
C LEU A 6 -5.52 -10.33 -11.32
N TYR A 7 -4.47 -10.40 -12.15
CA TYR A 7 -3.84 -9.27 -12.80
C TYR A 7 -4.25 -9.19 -14.26
N SER A 8 -4.74 -8.03 -14.70
CA SER A 8 -4.75 -7.67 -16.11
C SER A 8 -3.33 -7.33 -16.56
N PRO A 9 -2.89 -7.72 -17.78
CA PRO A 9 -1.60 -7.32 -18.32
C PRO A 9 -1.43 -5.81 -18.35
N LEU A 10 -0.22 -5.32 -18.05
CA LEU A 10 0.14 -3.91 -18.23
C LEU A 10 0.60 -3.71 -19.68
N GLU A 11 -0.14 -2.94 -20.45
CA GLU A 11 0.09 -2.77 -21.89
C GLU A 11 1.31 -1.89 -22.18
N ASN A 12 1.60 -0.91 -21.32
CA ASN A 12 2.74 -0.01 -21.46
C ASN A 12 3.77 -0.20 -20.34
N ARG A 13 5.04 0.03 -20.68
CA ARG A 13 6.16 -0.01 -19.72
C ARG A 13 6.10 1.02 -18.60
N ARG A 14 5.21 2.01 -18.69
CA ARG A 14 4.99 3.05 -17.67
C ARG A 14 3.63 2.91 -16.98
N ASP A 15 2.89 1.85 -17.28
CA ASP A 15 1.66 1.54 -16.56
C ASP A 15 2.00 0.92 -15.21
N PHE A 16 1.15 1.14 -14.23
CA PHE A 16 1.23 0.53 -12.91
C PHE A 16 -0.17 0.37 -12.34
N ARG A 17 -0.33 -0.54 -11.38
CA ARG A 17 -1.62 -0.79 -10.73
C ARG A 17 -1.71 -0.02 -9.44
N LEU A 18 -2.87 0.58 -9.21
CA LEU A 18 -3.28 1.12 -7.94
C LEU A 18 -4.44 0.26 -7.44
N MET A 19 -4.58 0.13 -6.13
CA MET A 19 -5.71 -0.55 -5.52
C MET A 19 -6.64 0.43 -4.81
N ARG A 20 -7.92 0.10 -4.79
CA ARG A 20 -8.93 0.75 -3.97
C ARG A 20 -9.49 -0.25 -2.98
N ILE A 21 -9.60 0.14 -1.71
CA ILE A 21 -10.28 -0.66 -0.68
C ILE A 21 -11.79 -0.43 -0.83
N LYS A 22 -12.55 -1.51 -0.96
CA LYS A 22 -14.01 -1.44 -1.02
C LYS A 22 -14.62 -1.28 0.38
N PRO A 23 -15.78 -0.63 0.47
CA PRO A 23 -16.55 -0.61 1.71
C PRO A 23 -17.12 -2.01 1.99
N THR A 24 -16.60 -2.66 3.02
CA THR A 24 -17.07 -3.96 3.53
C THR A 24 -17.23 -3.88 5.04
N ASN A 25 -18.07 -4.74 5.62
CA ASN A 25 -18.28 -4.78 7.07
C ASN A 25 -17.14 -5.51 7.79
N GLY A 26 -16.97 -5.27 9.09
CA GLY A 26 -16.02 -5.99 9.95
C GLY A 26 -14.56 -5.92 9.46
N THR A 27 -13.86 -7.04 9.55
CA THR A 27 -12.42 -7.15 9.21
C THR A 27 -12.14 -7.64 7.80
N ASP A 28 -13.17 -7.93 7.00
CA ASP A 28 -12.99 -8.43 5.64
C ASP A 28 -12.39 -7.34 4.77
N ILE A 29 -11.31 -7.63 4.05
CA ILE A 29 -10.69 -6.67 3.14
C ILE A 29 -11.00 -7.10 1.72
N GLU A 30 -11.70 -6.24 0.99
CA GLU A 30 -11.89 -6.38 -0.45
C GLU A 30 -11.22 -5.20 -1.15
N ILE A 31 -10.45 -5.50 -2.20
CA ILE A 31 -9.81 -4.50 -3.04
C ILE A 31 -10.09 -4.74 -4.51
N GLU A 32 -9.98 -3.67 -5.30
CA GLU A 32 -9.96 -3.74 -6.75
C GLU A 32 -8.74 -3.01 -7.31
N PHE A 33 -8.20 -3.52 -8.41
CA PHE A 33 -7.14 -2.86 -9.14
C PHE A 33 -7.68 -1.94 -10.22
N GLU A 34 -7.01 -0.80 -10.36
CA GLU A 34 -7.16 0.14 -11.44
C GLU A 34 -5.77 0.38 -12.07
N VAL A 35 -5.68 0.43 -13.39
CA VAL A 35 -4.42 0.64 -14.11
C VAL A 35 -4.30 2.12 -14.47
N TYR A 36 -3.16 2.71 -14.15
CA TYR A 36 -2.83 4.09 -14.47
C TYR A 36 -1.48 4.17 -15.16
N ARG A 37 -1.29 5.26 -15.92
CA ARG A 37 0.04 5.64 -16.43
C ARG A 37 0.76 6.44 -15.38
N LEU A 38 2.03 6.14 -15.15
CA LEU A 38 2.87 6.87 -14.21
C LEU A 38 2.89 8.37 -14.52
N ASP A 39 2.86 8.76 -15.79
CA ASP A 39 2.92 10.18 -16.21
C ASP A 39 1.60 10.95 -16.05
N SER A 40 0.50 10.27 -15.70
CA SER A 40 -0.79 10.92 -15.49
C SER A 40 -0.82 11.76 -14.21
N ASP A 41 -1.83 12.61 -14.08
CA ASP A 41 -2.08 13.46 -12.90
C ASP A 41 -2.73 12.71 -11.73
N VAL A 42 -2.76 11.37 -11.78
CA VAL A 42 -3.37 10.54 -10.73
C VAL A 42 -2.72 10.81 -9.37
N LYS A 43 -3.56 11.00 -8.35
CA LYS A 43 -3.13 11.15 -6.96
C LYS A 43 -3.34 9.83 -6.23
N PHE A 44 -2.28 9.36 -5.59
CA PHE A 44 -2.29 8.08 -4.90
C PHE A 44 -1.34 8.11 -3.70
N THR A 45 -1.57 7.18 -2.78
CA THR A 45 -0.74 6.97 -1.60
C THR A 45 0.13 5.75 -1.81
N ALA A 46 1.45 5.87 -1.62
CA ALA A 46 2.35 4.71 -1.60
C ALA A 46 2.53 4.19 -0.17
N LEU A 47 2.49 2.87 0.01
CA LEU A 47 2.79 2.23 1.29
C LEU A 47 4.25 1.78 1.33
N SER A 48 4.97 2.23 2.35
CA SER A 48 6.29 1.75 2.73
C SER A 48 6.17 0.95 4.02
N TYR A 49 6.39 -0.36 3.93
CA TYR A 49 6.21 -1.28 5.06
C TYR A 49 7.17 -2.47 4.94
N VAL A 50 7.47 -3.10 6.07
CA VAL A 50 8.22 -4.36 6.06
C VAL A 50 7.30 -5.47 5.57
N TRP A 51 7.71 -6.23 4.55
CA TRP A 51 6.88 -7.28 3.96
C TRP A 51 6.41 -8.34 4.98
N GLY A 52 7.21 -8.63 6.02
CA GLY A 52 6.89 -9.62 7.05
C GLY A 52 7.24 -11.06 6.65
N ASP A 53 6.84 -12.03 7.46
CA ASP A 53 7.07 -13.45 7.16
C ASP A 53 6.12 -13.92 6.06
N PRO A 54 6.62 -14.39 4.88
CA PRO A 54 5.79 -14.88 3.80
C PRO A 54 4.97 -16.12 4.17
N LYS A 55 5.30 -16.83 5.26
CA LYS A 55 4.54 -17.99 5.76
C LYS A 55 3.33 -17.59 6.59
N VAL A 56 3.29 -16.36 7.11
CA VAL A 56 2.21 -15.88 7.97
C VAL A 56 1.30 -14.96 7.17
N GLN A 57 0.24 -15.56 6.63
CA GLN A 57 -0.64 -14.92 5.65
C GLN A 57 -2.07 -14.77 6.16
N ASN A 58 -2.73 -13.71 5.70
CA ASN A 58 -4.17 -13.48 5.85
C ASN A 58 -4.81 -13.43 4.46
N GLN A 59 -6.08 -13.80 4.37
CA GLN A 59 -6.82 -13.76 3.12
C GLN A 59 -7.49 -12.40 2.93
N ILE A 60 -7.44 -11.90 1.71
CA ILE A 60 -8.27 -10.79 1.24
C ILE A 60 -8.99 -11.19 -0.03
N VAL A 61 -10.02 -10.43 -0.42
CA VAL A 61 -10.61 -10.52 -1.74
C VAL A 61 -9.97 -9.45 -2.63
N CYS A 62 -9.39 -9.84 -3.76
CA CYS A 62 -8.86 -8.92 -4.75
C CYS A 62 -9.44 -9.27 -6.12
N ASN A 63 -10.08 -8.29 -6.78
CA ASN A 63 -10.80 -8.52 -8.05
C ASN A 63 -11.73 -9.75 -7.98
N GLY A 64 -12.45 -9.92 -6.87
CA GLY A 64 -13.39 -11.04 -6.63
C GLY A 64 -12.74 -12.39 -6.34
N ARG A 65 -11.42 -12.46 -6.08
CA ARG A 65 -10.70 -13.70 -5.78
C ARG A 65 -10.03 -13.65 -4.42
N ASN A 66 -10.00 -14.78 -3.72
CA ASN A 66 -9.22 -14.91 -2.49
C ASN A 66 -7.73 -14.90 -2.81
N VAL A 67 -7.00 -13.99 -2.16
CA VAL A 67 -5.56 -13.83 -2.33
C VAL A 67 -4.91 -13.80 -0.94
N PRO A 68 -3.89 -14.65 -0.71
CA PRO A 68 -3.07 -14.53 0.49
C PRO A 68 -2.17 -13.30 0.40
N ILE A 69 -2.11 -12.53 1.48
CA ILE A 69 -1.13 -11.47 1.68
C ILE A 69 -0.46 -11.64 3.04
N THR A 70 0.74 -11.09 3.19
CA THR A 70 1.44 -11.14 4.48
C THR A 70 0.68 -10.37 5.55
N SER A 71 0.89 -10.75 6.81
CA SER A 71 0.23 -10.10 7.95
C SER A 71 0.49 -8.61 8.01
N ASN A 72 1.71 -8.16 7.70
CA ASN A 72 2.04 -6.73 7.74
C ASN A 72 1.24 -5.92 6.70
N LEU A 73 1.10 -6.43 5.47
CA LEU A 73 0.26 -5.76 4.46
C LEU A 73 -1.22 -5.80 4.88
N TRP A 74 -1.68 -6.93 5.43
CA TRP A 74 -3.06 -7.05 5.89
C TRP A 74 -3.39 -6.04 6.99
N GLU A 75 -2.51 -5.87 7.97
CA GLU A 75 -2.71 -4.94 9.09
C GLU A 75 -2.81 -3.49 8.64
N VAL A 76 -1.90 -3.04 7.75
CA VAL A 76 -1.96 -1.66 7.24
C VAL A 76 -3.23 -1.43 6.40
N LEU A 77 -3.65 -2.41 5.59
CA LEU A 77 -4.88 -2.31 4.82
C LEU A 77 -6.12 -2.27 5.72
N LEU A 78 -6.16 -3.09 6.77
CA LEU A 78 -7.25 -3.06 7.75
C LEU A 78 -7.32 -1.71 8.46
N GLN A 79 -6.17 -1.14 8.83
CA GLN A 79 -6.10 0.17 9.47
C GLN A 79 -6.61 1.27 8.53
N LEU A 80 -6.20 1.26 7.26
CA LEU A 80 -6.67 2.21 6.26
C LEU A 80 -8.17 2.08 6.02
N LYS A 81 -8.70 0.84 5.99
CA LYS A 81 -10.13 0.57 5.91
C LYS A 81 -10.89 1.17 7.10
N HIS A 82 -10.45 0.92 8.34
CA HIS A 82 -11.11 1.45 9.54
C HIS A 82 -11.14 2.97 9.61
N GLN A 83 -10.16 3.63 8.98
CA GLN A 83 -10.14 5.08 8.88
C GLN A 83 -10.96 5.64 7.71
N GLY A 84 -11.65 4.78 6.97
CA GLY A 84 -12.46 5.21 5.82
C GLY A 84 -11.63 5.67 4.63
N CYS A 85 -10.40 5.19 4.47
CA CYS A 85 -9.59 5.50 3.31
C CYS A 85 -10.26 4.97 2.03
N SER A 86 -10.66 5.89 1.16
CA SER A 86 -11.29 5.60 -0.14
C SER A 86 -10.39 5.94 -1.33
N GLY A 87 -9.16 6.41 -1.06
CA GLY A 87 -8.19 6.81 -2.07
C GLY A 87 -7.53 5.63 -2.79
N LEU A 88 -6.77 5.97 -3.83
CA LEU A 88 -5.92 5.02 -4.56
C LEU A 88 -4.63 4.75 -3.77
N ILE A 89 -4.30 3.49 -3.60
CA ILE A 89 -3.14 3.06 -2.83
C ILE A 89 -2.22 2.21 -3.71
N TRP A 90 -0.92 2.35 -3.53
CA TRP A 90 0.09 1.48 -4.12
C TRP A 90 0.84 0.72 -3.03
N ALA A 91 0.94 -0.60 -3.16
CA ALA A 91 1.77 -1.45 -2.33
C ALA A 91 2.45 -2.49 -3.23
N ASP A 92 3.79 -2.50 -3.22
CA ASP A 92 4.61 -3.31 -4.12
C ASP A 92 4.29 -4.81 -4.08
N ALA A 93 4.06 -5.38 -2.89
CA ALA A 93 3.83 -6.82 -2.76
C ALA A 93 2.55 -7.30 -3.47
N ILE A 94 1.59 -6.42 -3.75
CA ILE A 94 0.29 -6.80 -4.34
C ILE A 94 -0.06 -6.04 -5.62
N CYS A 95 0.38 -4.79 -5.80
CA CYS A 95 0.11 -4.05 -7.03
C CYS A 95 1.00 -4.54 -8.20
N ILE A 96 2.15 -5.15 -7.88
CA ILE A 96 3.04 -5.80 -8.83
C ILE A 96 2.68 -7.29 -8.89
N ASN A 97 2.55 -7.84 -10.10
CA ASN A 97 2.41 -9.28 -10.27
C ASN A 97 3.74 -9.98 -9.93
N GLN A 98 3.86 -10.46 -8.69
CA GLN A 98 5.08 -11.07 -8.18
C GLN A 98 5.49 -12.37 -8.89
N GLN A 99 4.58 -12.98 -9.66
CA GLN A 99 4.81 -14.22 -10.41
C GLN A 99 5.24 -13.98 -11.87
N ASP A 100 5.10 -12.75 -12.37
CA ASP A 100 5.59 -12.37 -13.70
C ASP A 100 6.92 -11.63 -13.55
N ASN A 101 8.02 -12.32 -13.82
CA ASN A 101 9.36 -11.75 -13.69
C ASN A 101 9.63 -10.58 -14.65
N ILE A 102 8.96 -10.52 -15.80
CA ILE A 102 9.13 -9.44 -16.76
C ILE A 102 8.43 -8.20 -16.22
N GLU A 103 7.16 -8.33 -15.84
CA GLU A 103 6.39 -7.23 -15.24
C GLU A 103 7.07 -6.74 -13.96
N LYS A 104 7.43 -7.67 -13.05
CA LYS A 104 8.11 -7.36 -11.80
C LYS A 104 9.41 -6.59 -12.03
N GLY A 105 10.24 -7.00 -12.99
CA GLY A 105 11.46 -6.28 -13.34
C GLY A 105 11.19 -4.84 -13.79
N ILE A 106 10.17 -4.64 -14.62
CA ILE A 106 9.75 -3.31 -15.09
C ILE A 106 9.27 -2.44 -13.91
N GLN A 107 8.37 -2.98 -13.08
CA GLN A 107 7.80 -2.25 -11.95
C GLN A 107 8.85 -1.92 -10.88
N VAL A 108 9.77 -2.85 -10.57
CA VAL A 108 10.87 -2.62 -9.63
C VAL A 108 11.77 -1.49 -10.13
N ASN A 109 12.10 -1.46 -11.43
CA ASN A 109 12.86 -0.36 -12.03
C ASN A 109 12.11 0.98 -11.96
N MET A 110 10.77 0.96 -11.92
CA MET A 110 9.94 2.15 -11.78
C MET A 110 9.74 2.60 -10.33
N MET A 111 10.08 1.80 -9.31
CA MET A 111 9.74 2.10 -7.90
C MET A 111 10.15 3.49 -7.45
N ARG A 112 11.37 3.93 -7.78
CA ARG A 112 11.85 5.28 -7.45
C ARG A 112 10.88 6.36 -7.96
N SER A 113 10.41 6.19 -9.20
CA SER A 113 9.50 7.16 -9.83
C SER A 113 8.07 7.06 -9.30
N ILE A 114 7.62 5.87 -8.92
CA ILE A 114 6.32 5.66 -8.27
C ILE A 114 6.31 6.38 -6.93
N TYR A 115 7.30 6.14 -6.06
CA TYR A 115 7.40 6.82 -4.77
C TYR A 115 7.55 8.35 -4.92
N SER A 116 8.36 8.84 -5.86
CA SER A 116 8.54 10.29 -6.05
C SER A 116 7.29 11.00 -6.57
N ARG A 117 6.34 10.27 -7.18
CA ARG A 117 5.09 10.82 -7.72
C ARG A 117 3.88 10.58 -6.81
N ALA A 118 4.04 9.78 -5.75
CA ALA A 118 2.98 9.58 -4.79
C ALA A 118 2.60 10.93 -4.15
N ALA A 119 1.30 11.18 -3.99
CA ALA A 119 0.83 12.37 -3.30
C ALA A 119 1.14 12.29 -1.80
N THR A 120 1.22 11.08 -1.27
CA THR A 120 1.58 10.80 0.12
C THR A 120 2.30 9.46 0.19
N VAL A 121 3.28 9.34 1.08
CA VAL A 121 3.91 8.07 1.41
C VAL A 121 3.61 7.75 2.87
N ILE A 122 2.94 6.61 3.12
CA ILE A 122 2.67 6.14 4.48
C ILE A 122 3.76 5.14 4.85
N PHE A 123 4.48 5.43 5.92
CA PHE A 123 5.42 4.50 6.55
C PHE A 123 4.69 3.71 7.63
N TRP A 124 4.50 2.40 7.40
CA TRP A 124 3.90 1.49 8.37
C TRP A 124 4.97 0.73 9.12
N LEU A 125 5.05 1.02 10.42
CA LEU A 125 6.02 0.42 11.34
C LEU A 125 5.43 -0.73 12.18
N GLY A 126 4.18 -1.09 11.92
CA GLY A 126 3.39 -1.99 12.76
C GLY A 126 2.47 -1.25 13.71
N LYS A 127 1.66 -2.01 14.46
CA LYS A 127 0.80 -1.45 15.51
C LYS A 127 1.65 -0.90 16.65
N GLU A 128 1.29 0.28 17.14
CA GLU A 128 1.93 0.91 18.30
C GLU A 128 1.95 -0.06 19.48
N GLN A 129 3.14 -0.41 19.93
CA GLN A 129 3.36 -1.16 21.16
C GLN A 129 3.62 -0.20 22.31
N ARG A 130 3.45 -0.69 23.54
CA ARG A 130 3.53 0.12 24.77
C ARG A 130 4.85 0.92 24.92
N TYR A 131 5.93 0.49 24.26
CA TYR A 131 7.25 1.11 24.31
C TYR A 131 7.56 2.02 23.10
N ASP A 132 6.66 2.13 22.13
CA ASP A 132 6.91 2.89 20.90
C ASP A 132 6.67 4.39 21.08
N LYS A 133 6.08 4.82 22.20
CA LYS A 133 5.76 6.23 22.47
C LYS A 133 6.97 7.14 22.41
N ASP A 134 8.11 6.68 22.92
CA ASP A 134 9.36 7.46 22.88
C ASP A 134 9.94 7.51 21.47
N ALA A 135 9.81 6.43 20.68
CA ALA A 135 10.22 6.38 19.28
C ALA A 135 9.35 7.30 18.41
N VAL A 136 8.03 7.26 18.59
CA VAL A 136 7.07 8.15 17.91
C VAL A 136 7.33 9.60 18.31
N ARG A 137 7.60 9.89 19.59
CA ARG A 137 7.94 11.23 20.06
C ARG A 137 9.26 11.73 19.46
N LEU A 138 10.27 10.86 19.37
CA LEU A 138 11.55 11.18 18.74
C LEU A 138 11.37 11.46 17.24
N MET A 139 10.62 10.63 16.53
CA MET A 139 10.26 10.85 15.11
C MET A 139 9.56 12.19 14.93
N ASN A 140 8.51 12.47 15.71
CA ASN A 140 7.78 13.74 15.64
C ASN A 140 8.69 14.95 15.93
N THR A 141 9.63 14.82 16.87
CA THR A 141 10.60 15.86 17.19
C THR A 141 11.59 16.07 16.05
N PHE A 142 12.13 14.98 15.49
CA PHE A 142 13.04 15.03 14.35
C PHE A 142 12.37 15.67 13.14
N PHE A 143 11.15 15.25 12.80
CA PHE A 143 10.40 15.80 11.66
C PHE A 143 9.96 17.26 11.88
N SER A 144 9.54 17.63 13.09
CA SER A 144 9.20 19.02 13.41
C SER A 144 10.39 19.97 13.28
N ASN A 145 11.60 19.47 13.54
CA ASN A 145 12.84 20.26 13.47
C ASN A 145 13.50 20.23 12.08
N ASN A 146 13.02 19.39 11.15
CA ASN A 146 13.59 19.23 9.80
C ASN A 146 12.53 19.32 8.69
N ARG A 147 11.47 20.12 8.91
CA ARG A 147 10.31 20.22 8.00
C ARG A 147 10.68 20.58 6.55
N ASP A 148 11.74 21.36 6.35
CA ASP A 148 12.16 21.80 5.02
C ASP A 148 12.74 20.65 4.15
N HIS A 149 12.93 19.45 4.71
CA HIS A 149 13.52 18.31 4.01
C HIS A 149 12.63 17.06 3.94
N ILE A 150 11.53 17.00 4.70
CA ILE A 150 10.67 15.80 4.77
C ILE A 150 9.20 16.22 4.99
N ASP A 151 8.38 16.20 3.94
CA ASP A 151 6.92 16.34 4.02
C ASP A 151 6.30 15.00 4.46
N LEU A 152 6.12 14.83 5.76
CA LEU A 152 5.32 13.73 6.32
C LEU A 152 4.20 14.31 7.18
N GLU A 153 2.97 14.16 6.71
CA GLU A 153 1.78 14.39 7.53
C GLU A 153 1.67 13.27 8.59
N PRO A 154 1.70 13.59 9.90
CA PRO A 154 1.61 12.58 10.93
C PRO A 154 0.24 11.89 10.87
N PHE A 155 0.27 10.60 10.53
CA PHE A 155 -0.89 9.73 10.58
C PHE A 155 -1.34 9.54 12.03
N ARG A 156 -2.30 10.35 12.47
CA ARG A 156 -2.91 10.23 13.81
C ARG A 156 -3.95 9.12 13.79
N ALA A 157 -3.58 7.93 14.27
CA ALA A 157 -4.57 6.95 14.69
C ALA A 157 -5.35 7.52 15.88
N SER A 158 -6.60 7.93 15.65
CA SER A 158 -7.49 8.32 16.72
C SER A 158 -7.96 7.06 17.43
N SER A 159 -7.66 6.95 18.73
CA SER A 159 -8.17 5.89 19.59
C SER A 159 -9.70 5.91 19.58
N LEU A 160 -10.30 4.77 19.19
CA LEU A 160 -11.67 4.41 19.55
C LEU A 160 -11.61 3.23 20.52
#